data_AF-U2A1Q0-F1
#
_entry.id   AF-U2A1Q0-F1
#
_cell.length_a   1.000
_cell.length_b   1.000
_cell.length_c   1.000
_cell.angle_alpha   90.00
_cell.angle_beta   90.00
_cell.angle_gamma   90.00
#
_symmetry.space_group_name_H-M   'P 1'
#
loop_
_entity.id
_entity.type
_entity.pdbx_description
1 polymer ?
#
loop_
_entity_poly.entity_id
_entity_poly.type
_entity_poly.pdbx_seq_one_letter_code
_entity_poly.pdbx_strand_id
1 'polypeptide(L)'
;MKQQIEVLGRLASLRGSKVQQMLGRVSYQQNLCQRYRNNITGLSRLCGFSVPMTTPLQRDNQQRYKATLYKMVELQRRELALAEENLARIQGELLAAMRSEKAINQFLEHKMSQWQQLLAQQEQKIQDGLAAQAWWRAQVS
;
A
#
# COMPACT_ATOMS: atom_id res chain seq x y z
N MET A 1 21.98 22.45 -5.08
CA MET A 1 21.89 21.14 -4.37
C MET A 1 20.90 21.17 -3.20
N LYS A 2 21.03 22.09 -2.21
CA LYS A 2 20.11 22.16 -1.06
C LYS A 2 18.62 22.20 -1.46
N GLN A 3 18.23 23.14 -2.34
CA GLN A 3 16.87 23.23 -2.87
C GLN A 3 16.42 21.95 -3.61
N GLN A 4 17.33 21.27 -4.32
CA GLN A 4 17.00 20.01 -5.00
C GLN A 4 16.71 18.90 -3.99
N ILE A 5 17.50 18.79 -2.91
CA ILE A 5 17.27 17.83 -1.82
C ILE A 5 15.93 18.12 -1.13
N GLU A 6 15.59 19.39 -0.89
CA GLU A 6 14.30 19.77 -0.30
C GLU A 6 13.12 19.38 -1.19
N VAL A 7 13.22 19.61 -2.50
CA VAL A 7 12.19 19.21 -3.47
C VAL A 7 12.05 17.68 -3.53
N LEU A 8 13.17 16.95 -3.56
CA LEU A 8 13.17 15.49 -3.54
C LEU A 8 12.60 14.94 -2.22
N GLY A 9 12.87 15.58 -1.09
CA GLY A 9 12.27 15.23 0.20
C GLY A 9 10.75 15.42 0.22
N ARG A 10 10.23 16.50 -0.36
CA ARG A 10 8.78 16.69 -0.53
C ARG A 10 8.17 15.62 -1.43
N LEU A 11 8.83 15.28 -2.54
CA LEU A 11 8.36 14.24 -3.45
C LEU A 11 8.38 12.85 -2.79
N ALA A 12 9.41 12.54 -2.00
CA ALA A 12 9.49 11.32 -1.21
C ALA A 12 8.31 11.22 -0.22
N SER A 13 8.03 12.29 0.52
CA SER A 13 6.89 12.37 1.43
C SER A 13 5.55 12.12 0.71
N LEU A 14 5.32 12.77 -0.43
CA LEU A 14 4.11 12.57 -1.24
C LEU A 14 3.96 11.13 -1.72
N ARG A 15 5.06 10.48 -2.16
CA ARG A 15 5.03 9.07 -2.59
C ARG A 15 4.79 8.13 -1.42
N GLY A 16 5.37 8.39 -0.25
CA GLY A 16 5.10 7.64 0.97
C GLY A 16 3.64 7.74 1.40
N SER A 17 3.04 8.94 1.40
CA SER A 17 1.61 9.10 1.68
C SER A 17 0.73 8.34 0.67
N LYS A 18 1.11 8.32 -0.61
CA LYS A 18 0.40 7.54 -1.63
C LYS A 18 0.43 6.05 -1.34
N VAL A 19 1.58 5.50 -0.91
CA VAL A 19 1.69 4.08 -0.51
C VAL A 19 0.79 3.78 0.68
N GLN A 20 0.78 4.62 1.71
CA GLN A 20 -0.11 4.45 2.87
C GLN A 20 -1.59 4.45 2.48
N GLN A 21 -2.00 5.37 1.60
CA GLN A 21 -3.36 5.39 1.07
C GLN A 21 -3.71 4.10 0.31
N MET A 22 -2.77 3.59 -0.51
CA MET A 22 -2.98 2.36 -1.27
C MET A 22 -3.06 1.12 -0.36
N LEU A 23 -2.25 1.05 0.69
CA LEU A 23 -2.34 -0.01 1.71
C LEU A 23 -3.72 -0.03 2.36
N GLY A 24 -4.27 1.14 2.73
CA GLY A 24 -5.62 1.26 3.26
C GLY A 24 -6.69 0.72 2.30
N ARG A 25 -6.57 1.04 1.00
CA ARG A 25 -7.48 0.53 -0.04
C ARG A 25 -7.38 -0.98 -0.21
N VAL A 26 -6.17 -1.54 -0.22
CA VAL A 26 -5.94 -3.00 -0.30
C VAL A 26 -6.57 -3.70 0.90
N SER A 27 -6.33 -3.21 2.12
CA SER A 27 -6.91 -3.77 3.34
C SER A 27 -8.44 -3.74 3.31
N TYR A 28 -9.03 -2.62 2.91
CA TYR A 28 -10.49 -2.50 2.75
C TYR A 28 -11.03 -3.56 1.78
N GLN A 29 -10.41 -3.71 0.61
CA GLN A 29 -10.87 -4.65 -0.41
C GLN A 29 -10.67 -6.12 0.02
N GLN A 30 -9.60 -6.44 0.73
CA GLN A 30 -9.39 -7.77 1.32
C GLN A 30 -10.50 -8.11 2.31
N ASN A 31 -10.86 -7.18 3.19
CA ASN A 31 -11.97 -7.35 4.13
C ASN A 31 -13.30 -7.55 3.40
N LEU A 32 -13.53 -6.82 2.30
CA LEU A 32 -14.72 -7.01 1.47
C LEU A 32 -14.78 -8.43 0.86
N CYS A 33 -13.67 -8.91 0.28
CA CYS A 33 -13.58 -10.29 -0.22
C CYS A 33 -13.88 -11.31 0.89
N GLN A 34 -13.32 -11.10 2.08
CA GLN A 34 -13.56 -12.00 3.21
C GLN A 34 -15.03 -11.99 3.66
N ARG A 35 -15.70 -10.83 3.66
CA ARG A 35 -17.14 -10.75 3.95
C ARG A 35 -17.97 -11.55 2.96
N TYR A 36 -17.69 -11.45 1.66
CA TYR A 36 -18.40 -12.26 0.66
C TYR A 36 -18.18 -13.77 0.88
N ARG A 37 -16.95 -14.21 1.15
CA ARG A 37 -16.65 -15.62 1.47
C ARG A 37 -17.40 -16.10 2.72
N ASN A 38 -17.46 -15.27 3.75
CA ASN A 38 -18.22 -15.56 4.97
C ASN A 38 -19.72 -15.68 4.68
N ASN A 39 -20.28 -14.76 3.88
CA ASN A 39 -21.68 -14.79 3.48
C ASN A 39 -22.02 -16.04 2.66
N ILE A 40 -21.19 -16.38 1.66
CA ILE A 40 -21.35 -17.61 0.87
C ILE A 40 -21.38 -18.84 1.80
N THR A 41 -20.46 -18.90 2.76
CA THR A 41 -20.38 -20.00 3.74
C THR A 41 -21.65 -20.06 4.59
N GLY A 42 -22.09 -18.92 5.14
CA GLY A 42 -23.29 -18.84 5.98
C GLY A 42 -24.56 -19.23 5.22
N LEU A 43 -24.78 -18.66 4.03
CA LEU A 43 -25.93 -18.95 3.20
C LEU A 43 -25.94 -20.42 2.73
N SER A 44 -24.78 -20.98 2.38
CA SER A 44 -24.67 -22.39 1.99
C SER A 44 -25.01 -23.33 3.15
N ARG A 45 -24.63 -22.98 4.39
CA ARG A 45 -25.05 -23.73 5.59
C ARG A 45 -26.57 -23.70 5.78
N LEU A 46 -27.20 -22.54 5.58
CA LEU A 46 -28.65 -22.41 5.66
C LEU A 46 -29.38 -23.25 4.59
N CYS A 47 -28.83 -23.36 3.37
CA CYS A 47 -29.39 -24.25 2.33
C CYS A 47 -29.39 -25.72 2.75
N GLY A 48 -28.41 -26.14 3.54
CA GLY A 48 -28.27 -27.50 4.06
C GLY A 48 -29.27 -27.84 5.17
N PHE A 49 -29.91 -26.84 5.78
CA PHE A 49 -30.89 -27.08 6.83
C PHE A 49 -32.19 -27.69 6.26
N SER A 50 -32.70 -28.71 6.94
CA SER A 50 -33.97 -29.34 6.60
C SER A 50 -34.72 -29.65 7.89
N VAL A 51 -36.01 -29.30 7.90
CA VAL A 51 -36.92 -29.57 9.00
C VAL A 51 -37.95 -30.59 8.52
N PRO A 52 -38.47 -31.49 9.37
CA PRO A 52 -39.59 -32.35 9.01
C PRO A 52 -40.77 -31.52 8.47
N MET A 53 -41.34 -31.93 7.34
CA MET A 53 -42.46 -31.24 6.69
C MET A 53 -43.64 -32.18 6.52
N THR A 54 -44.67 -31.95 7.33
CA THR A 54 -45.88 -32.77 7.40
C THR A 54 -46.98 -32.27 6.48
N THR A 55 -46.93 -31.01 6.01
CA THR A 55 -47.94 -30.42 5.13
C THR A 55 -47.38 -30.00 3.76
N PRO A 56 -48.20 -29.97 2.70
CA PRO A 56 -47.81 -29.44 1.39
C PRO A 56 -47.34 -27.98 1.45
N LEU A 57 -47.99 -27.14 2.27
CA LEU A 57 -47.63 -25.74 2.44
C LEU A 57 -46.23 -25.56 3.03
N GLN A 58 -45.85 -26.40 4.01
CA GLN A 58 -44.50 -26.39 4.56
C GLN A 58 -43.46 -26.71 3.47
N ARG A 59 -43.76 -27.71 2.60
CA ARG A 59 -42.86 -28.09 1.49
C ARG A 59 -42.67 -26.96 0.47
N ASP A 60 -43.75 -26.30 0.06
CA ASP A 60 -43.68 -25.14 -0.83
C ASP A 60 -42.84 -24.01 -0.21
N ASN A 61 -43.08 -23.70 1.07
CA ASN A 61 -42.31 -22.67 1.79
C ASN A 61 -40.82 -22.99 1.84
N GLN A 62 -40.44 -24.23 2.17
CA GLN A 62 -39.04 -24.64 2.22
C GLN A 62 -38.39 -24.60 0.83
N GLN A 63 -39.11 -24.99 -0.22
CA GLN A 63 -38.61 -24.92 -1.59
C GLN A 63 -38.37 -23.46 -2.01
N ARG A 64 -39.31 -22.55 -1.75
CA ARG A 64 -39.16 -21.11 -2.03
C ARG A 64 -38.03 -20.47 -1.23
N TYR A 65 -37.89 -20.85 0.04
CA TYR A 65 -36.80 -20.41 0.90
C TYR A 65 -35.44 -20.83 0.33
N LYS A 66 -35.26 -22.12 0.01
CA LYS A 66 -34.03 -22.63 -0.60
C LYS A 66 -33.74 -21.97 -1.95
N ALA A 67 -34.75 -21.81 -2.81
CA ALA A 67 -34.59 -21.12 -4.09
C ALA A 67 -34.09 -19.67 -3.91
N THR A 68 -34.59 -18.97 -2.90
CA THR A 68 -34.12 -17.62 -2.55
C THR A 68 -32.67 -17.64 -2.07
N LEU A 69 -32.32 -18.55 -1.15
CA LEU A 69 -30.94 -18.67 -0.66
C LEU A 69 -29.95 -19.01 -1.78
N TYR A 70 -30.30 -19.91 -2.70
CA TYR A 70 -29.46 -20.22 -3.85
C TYR A 70 -29.19 -18.99 -4.71
N LYS A 71 -30.22 -18.18 -5.01
CA LYS A 71 -30.04 -16.92 -5.74
C LYS A 71 -29.11 -15.96 -4.99
N MET A 72 -29.23 -15.88 -3.67
CA MET A 72 -28.34 -15.05 -2.85
C MET A 72 -26.89 -15.56 -2.88
N VAL A 73 -26.66 -16.87 -2.79
CA VAL A 73 -25.31 -17.46 -2.91
C VAL A 73 -24.69 -17.12 -4.26
N GLU A 74 -25.43 -17.29 -5.34
CA GLU A 74 -24.96 -16.97 -6.69
C GLU A 74 -24.64 -15.49 -6.86
N LEU A 75 -25.44 -14.59 -6.28
CA LEU A 75 -25.12 -13.17 -6.24
C LEU A 75 -23.80 -12.93 -5.48
N GLN A 76 -23.64 -13.47 -4.27
CA GLN A 76 -22.43 -13.28 -3.47
C GLN A 76 -21.18 -13.84 -4.18
N ARG A 77 -21.30 -14.93 -4.96
CA ARG A 77 -20.21 -15.48 -5.77
C ARG A 77 -19.77 -14.54 -6.89
N ARG A 78 -20.73 -13.93 -7.60
CA ARG A 78 -20.45 -12.94 -8.64
C ARG A 78 -19.78 -11.70 -8.06
N GLU A 79 -20.31 -11.19 -6.96
CA GLU A 79 -19.73 -10.05 -6.24
C GLU A 79 -18.32 -10.35 -5.73
N LEU A 80 -18.08 -11.56 -5.20
CA LEU A 80 -16.74 -11.98 -4.79
C LEU A 80 -15.76 -11.98 -5.96
N ALA A 81 -16.15 -12.53 -7.11
CA ALA A 81 -15.28 -12.56 -8.29
C ALA A 81 -14.86 -11.15 -8.74
N LEU A 82 -15.82 -10.22 -8.81
CA LEU A 82 -15.54 -8.81 -9.11
C LEU A 82 -14.64 -8.17 -8.04
N ALA A 83 -14.89 -8.47 -6.77
CA ALA A 83 -14.11 -7.92 -5.67
C ALA A 83 -12.66 -8.44 -5.67
N GLU A 84 -12.44 -9.70 -6.05
CA GLU A 84 -11.12 -10.33 -6.16
C GLU A 84 -10.33 -9.79 -7.36
N GLU A 85 -10.99 -9.58 -8.51
CA GLU A 85 -10.38 -8.92 -9.66
C GLU A 85 -9.93 -7.49 -9.30
N ASN A 86 -10.81 -6.74 -8.63
CA ASN A 86 -10.49 -5.41 -8.17
C ASN A 86 -9.34 -5.42 -7.15
N LEU A 87 -9.29 -6.42 -6.25
CA LEU A 87 -8.18 -6.60 -5.30
C LEU A 87 -6.85 -6.81 -6.04
N ALA A 88 -6.81 -7.69 -7.03
CA ALA A 88 -5.62 -7.95 -7.82
C ALA A 88 -5.11 -6.67 -8.53
N ARG A 89 -6.04 -5.89 -9.11
CA ARG A 89 -5.73 -4.61 -9.74
C ARG A 89 -5.08 -3.63 -8.75
N ILE A 90 -5.71 -3.39 -7.60
CA ILE A 90 -5.19 -2.42 -6.62
C ILE A 90 -3.89 -2.90 -5.94
N GLN A 91 -3.66 -4.21 -5.84
CA GLN A 91 -2.38 -4.76 -5.42
C GLN A 91 -1.28 -4.45 -6.44
N GLY A 92 -1.57 -4.56 -7.74
CA GLY A 92 -0.67 -4.12 -8.80
C GLY A 92 -0.32 -2.63 -8.69
N GLU A 93 -1.31 -1.77 -8.43
CA GLU A 93 -1.12 -0.34 -8.20
C GLU A 93 -0.27 -0.04 -6.96
N LEU A 94 -0.50 -0.76 -5.86
CA LEU A 94 0.30 -0.67 -4.65
C LEU A 94 1.77 -1.01 -4.94
N LEU A 95 2.03 -2.12 -5.63
CA LEU A 95 3.39 -2.51 -6.00
C LEU A 95 4.08 -1.46 -6.86
N ALA A 96 3.37 -0.86 -7.81
CA ALA A 96 3.91 0.24 -8.62
C ALA A 96 4.22 1.48 -7.76
N ALA A 97 3.33 1.85 -6.84
CA ALA A 97 3.54 2.96 -5.92
C ALA A 97 4.75 2.71 -5.00
N MET A 98 4.89 1.52 -4.42
CA MET A 98 6.03 1.14 -3.57
C MET A 98 7.36 1.15 -4.33
N ARG A 99 7.38 0.68 -5.59
CA ARG A 99 8.59 0.79 -6.43
C ARG A 99 8.96 2.25 -6.68
N SER A 100 7.97 3.09 -6.97
CA SER A 100 8.16 4.52 -7.20
C SER A 100 8.66 5.24 -5.93
N GLU A 101 8.12 4.91 -4.76
CA GLU A 101 8.60 5.41 -3.46
C GLU A 101 10.05 4.98 -3.19
N LYS A 102 10.36 3.69 -3.39
CA LYS A 102 11.72 3.18 -3.18
C LYS A 102 12.74 3.90 -4.07
N ALA A 103 12.41 4.08 -5.35
CA ALA A 103 13.29 4.76 -6.30
C ALA A 103 13.59 6.22 -5.90
N ILE A 104 12.59 6.97 -5.41
CA ILE A 104 12.82 8.35 -4.99
C ILE A 104 13.66 8.43 -3.71
N ASN A 105 13.45 7.51 -2.77
CA ASN A 105 14.21 7.48 -1.52
C ASN A 105 15.68 7.19 -1.79
N GLN A 106 15.97 6.20 -2.63
CA GLN A 106 17.35 5.89 -3.06
C GLN A 106 18.01 7.07 -3.78
N PHE A 107 17.27 7.77 -4.65
CA PHE A 107 17.80 8.93 -5.34
C PHE A 107 18.06 10.11 -4.40
N LEU A 108 17.17 10.34 -3.43
CA LEU A 108 17.34 11.35 -2.38
C LEU A 108 18.58 11.06 -1.53
N GLU A 109 18.74 9.82 -1.05
CA GLU A 109 19.91 9.37 -0.29
C GLU A 109 21.21 9.61 -1.07
N HIS A 110 21.24 9.25 -2.35
CA HIS A 110 22.39 9.49 -3.21
C HIS A 110 22.71 11.00 -3.31
N LYS A 111 21.70 11.85 -3.51
CA LYS A 111 21.89 13.30 -3.59
C LYS A 111 22.36 13.91 -2.28
N MET A 112 21.86 13.41 -1.15
CA MET A 112 22.33 13.81 0.18
C MET A 112 23.80 13.46 0.40
N SER A 113 24.22 12.25 0.02
CA SER A 113 25.62 11.82 0.10
C SER A 113 26.53 12.71 -0.76
N GLN A 114 26.14 12.99 -2.01
CA GLN A 114 26.88 13.91 -2.90
C GLN A 114 27.02 15.31 -2.29
N TRP A 115 25.96 15.81 -1.65
CA TRP A 115 25.99 17.12 -1.00
C TRP A 115 26.92 17.16 0.20
N GLN A 116 26.90 16.11 1.03
CA GLN A 116 27.80 15.99 2.19
C GLN A 116 29.27 15.93 1.76
N GLN A 117 29.59 15.19 0.69
CA GLN A 117 30.94 15.15 0.14
C GLN A 117 31.40 16.53 -0.33
N LEU A 118 30.54 17.28 -1.02
CA LEU A 118 30.85 18.61 -1.49
C LEU A 118 31.06 19.60 -0.33
N LEU A 119 30.27 19.52 0.73
CA LEU A 119 30.47 20.31 1.94
C LEU A 119 31.80 19.96 2.62
N ALA A 120 32.12 18.67 2.77
CA ALA A 120 33.38 18.23 3.37
C ALA A 120 34.60 18.73 2.59
N GLN A 121 34.55 18.69 1.25
CA GLN A 121 35.62 19.22 0.39
C GLN A 121 35.77 20.74 0.53
N GLN A 122 34.68 21.48 0.69
CA GLN A 122 34.74 22.93 0.91
C GLN A 122 35.35 23.25 2.28
N GLU A 123 34.91 22.54 3.31
CA GLU A 123 35.43 22.70 4.67
C GLU A 123 36.93 22.40 4.74
N GLN A 124 37.36 21.29 4.12
CA GLN A 124 38.78 20.93 4.06
C GLN A 124 39.62 22.02 3.38
N LYS A 125 39.16 22.58 2.26
CA LYS A 125 39.88 23.68 1.57
C LYS A 125 40.02 24.92 2.45
N ILE A 126 39.01 25.25 3.25
CA ILE A 126 39.06 26.37 4.19
C ILE A 126 40.10 26.09 5.28
N GLN A 127 40.07 24.89 5.86
CA GLN A 127 41.00 24.47 6.91
C GLN A 127 42.45 24.44 6.40
N ASP A 128 42.71 23.88 5.22
CA ASP A 128 44.03 23.86 4.59
C ASP A 128 44.56 25.27 4.33
N GLY A 129 43.68 26.17 3.87
CA GLY A 129 44.02 27.59 3.67
C GLY A 129 44.39 28.31 4.96
N LEU A 130 43.66 28.06 6.05
CA LEU A 130 43.96 28.61 7.38
C LEU A 130 45.28 28.04 7.94
N ALA A 131 45.50 26.74 7.80
CA ALA A 131 46.74 26.08 8.25
C ALA A 131 47.97 26.62 7.51
N ALA A 132 47.88 26.80 6.18
CA ALA A 132 48.96 27.38 5.38
C ALA A 132 49.29 28.82 5.82
N GLN A 133 48.28 29.65 6.09
CA GLN A 133 48.49 31.02 6.59
C GLN A 133 49.14 31.04 7.97
N ALA A 134 48.69 30.17 8.88
CA ALA A 134 49.27 30.05 10.22
C ALA A 134 50.74 29.60 10.16
N TRP A 135 51.05 28.63 9.30
CA TRP A 135 52.42 28.18 9.06
C TRP A 135 53.30 29.29 8.50
N TRP A 136 52.85 30.02 7.48
CA TRP A 136 53.59 31.16 6.93
C TRP A 136 53.88 32.24 7.98
N ARG A 137 52.89 32.59 8.81
CA ARG A 137 53.09 33.58 9.89
C ARG A 137 54.14 33.12 10.90
N ALA A 138 54.12 31.84 11.27
CA ALA A 138 55.09 31.27 12.20
C ALA A 138 56.52 31.24 11.64
N GLN A 139 56.71 31.28 10.32
CA GLN A 139 58.03 31.22 9.69
C GLN A 139 58.66 32.60 9.43
N VAL A 140 57.84 33.66 9.37
CA VAL A 140 58.28 35.06 9.16
C VAL A 140 58.39 35.82 10.50
N SER A 141 58.00 35.18 11.60
CA SER A 141 58.21 35.66 12.98
C SER A 141 59.52 35.13 13.55
#